data_AF-A0AAU6PGV4-F1
#
_entry.id   AF-A0AAU6PGV4-F1
#
_cell.length_a   1.000
_cell.length_b   1.000
_cell.length_c   1.000
_cell.angle_alpha   90.00
_cell.angle_beta   90.00
_cell.angle_gamma   90.00
#
_symmetry.space_group_name_H-M   'P 1'
#
loop_
_entity.id
_entity.type
_entity.pdbx_description
1 polymer ?
#
loop_
_entity_poly.entity_id
_entity_poly.type
_entity_poly.pdbx_seq_one_letter_code
_entity_poly.pdbx_strand_id
1 'polypeptide(L)'
;MKCSFYSGFLAIYLALSSVVFAGKFEVELESGNSISVNAYPSNGDTLLIYLPAGRGFGRGYRITAKQLAENGYDVWALDLHASYMIPKYKSSVNRFNIDDLVNLVAIAEQKSFKKILFVTMGRGAQVALKIAYQWQLKNPDSNLLKGHIFHSPHLIDGRPGLGSQAKYIDIAKYSNLPIYILLPQFGTKFLRAQEIATQLKQGGSAVFTHRLTGVGYGFHMKKPSKLSKFGIKAKKQLASTYHQAIQLMKTLKPAKIVTTDKDLNAVIKTTFSDPILHKYNGKQQMPLRLKTLDGKVADINDYKGQVVLINFWASWCRPCVTEIPSLVRLQQKFNQKDFKIITINVAEPKNKIDKFIKKVGLTLPILLDDNGQAVKDWGVYAYPSNFLIDKNGTIRYGYRGALEWDEQGVVDIIQSLL
;
A
#
# COMPACT_ATOMS: atom_id res chain seq x y z
N MET A 1 -76.39 28.70 -14.16
CA MET A 1 -75.26 29.17 -15.01
C MET A 1 -74.12 29.65 -14.13
N LYS A 2 -72.94 29.00 -14.26
CA LYS A 2 -71.56 29.50 -14.09
C LYS A 2 -71.15 30.15 -12.75
N CYS A 3 -69.95 29.98 -12.19
CA CYS A 3 -68.83 29.05 -12.28
C CYS A 3 -67.90 29.53 -11.15
N SER A 4 -67.57 28.68 -10.16
CA SER A 4 -66.59 29.02 -9.11
C SER A 4 -65.24 28.45 -9.51
N PHE A 5 -64.29 29.31 -9.87
CA PHE A 5 -62.91 28.93 -10.16
C PHE A 5 -62.14 28.69 -8.86
N TYR A 6 -61.80 27.42 -8.58
CA TYR A 6 -60.81 27.04 -7.58
C TYR A 6 -59.41 27.26 -8.17
N SER A 7 -58.69 28.27 -7.68
CA SER A 7 -57.26 28.47 -7.97
C SER A 7 -56.41 27.59 -7.03
N GLY A 8 -56.14 26.36 -7.45
CA GLY A 8 -55.15 25.51 -6.82
C GLY A 8 -53.74 26.03 -7.09
N PHE A 9 -53.10 26.64 -6.09
CA PHE A 9 -51.66 26.89 -6.10
C PHE A 9 -50.93 25.54 -5.99
N LEU A 10 -50.50 25.01 -7.13
CA LEU A 10 -49.60 23.86 -7.20
C LEU A 10 -48.21 24.34 -6.75
N ALA A 11 -47.89 24.15 -5.46
CA ALA A 11 -46.55 24.37 -4.94
C ALA A 11 -45.61 23.32 -5.54
N ILE A 12 -44.94 23.67 -6.64
CA ILE A 12 -43.85 22.90 -7.22
C ILE A 12 -42.70 22.97 -6.21
N TYR A 13 -42.58 21.93 -5.37
CA TYR A 13 -41.37 21.65 -4.61
C TYR A 13 -40.26 21.30 -5.60
N LEU A 14 -39.54 22.31 -6.07
CA LEU A 14 -38.22 22.15 -6.67
C LEU A 14 -37.33 21.52 -5.60
N ALA A 15 -37.14 20.20 -5.69
CA ALA A 15 -36.07 19.51 -5.01
C ALA A 15 -34.76 20.09 -5.55
N LEU A 16 -34.27 21.15 -4.90
CA LEU A 16 -32.90 21.65 -5.05
C LEU A 16 -31.99 20.50 -4.68
N SER A 17 -31.54 19.76 -5.68
CA SER A 17 -30.43 18.83 -5.54
C SER A 17 -29.27 19.62 -4.96
N SER A 18 -28.96 19.37 -3.69
CA SER A 18 -27.88 20.05 -2.99
C SER A 18 -26.58 19.80 -3.74
N VAL A 19 -26.12 20.79 -4.50
CA VAL A 19 -24.85 20.72 -5.19
C VAL A 19 -23.76 20.64 -4.12
N VAL A 20 -23.10 19.49 -4.01
CA VAL A 20 -21.92 19.34 -3.15
C VAL A 20 -20.81 20.22 -3.73
N PHE A 21 -20.60 21.40 -3.15
CA PHE A 21 -19.49 22.29 -3.48
C PHE A 21 -18.24 21.85 -2.72
N ALA A 22 -17.21 21.45 -3.46
CA ALA A 22 -15.90 21.20 -2.88
C ALA A 22 -15.27 22.55 -2.48
N GLY A 23 -14.96 22.71 -1.19
CA GLY A 23 -14.32 23.90 -0.64
C GLY A 23 -12.84 23.68 -0.34
N LYS A 24 -12.11 24.77 -0.13
CA LYS A 24 -10.80 24.74 0.52
C LYS A 24 -10.84 25.65 1.74
N PHE A 25 -10.25 25.22 2.84
CA PHE A 25 -10.07 26.05 4.02
C PHE A 25 -8.78 25.66 4.75
N GLU A 26 -8.30 26.54 5.61
CA GLU A 26 -7.16 26.28 6.48
C GLU A 26 -7.65 25.98 7.90
N VAL A 27 -7.03 25.00 8.54
CA VAL A 27 -7.20 24.70 9.97
C VAL A 27 -5.99 25.27 10.69
N GLU A 28 -6.17 26.30 11.48
CA GLU A 28 -5.15 26.81 12.39
C GLU A 28 -5.01 25.87 13.59
N LEU A 29 -3.77 25.57 13.97
CA LEU A 29 -3.44 24.63 15.03
C LEU A 29 -2.78 25.33 16.21
N GLU A 30 -2.82 24.69 17.38
CA GLU A 30 -2.20 25.21 18.61
C GLU A 30 -0.69 25.48 18.48
N SER A 31 0.01 24.77 17.59
CA SER A 31 1.44 24.99 17.31
C SER A 31 1.74 26.25 16.50
N GLY A 32 0.71 26.94 15.98
CA GLY A 32 0.84 28.04 15.03
C GLY A 32 0.96 27.61 13.56
N ASN A 33 1.00 26.30 13.29
CA ASN A 33 0.92 25.77 11.93
C ASN A 33 -0.51 25.84 11.37
N SER A 34 -0.66 25.88 10.04
CA SER A 34 -1.95 25.73 9.38
C SER A 34 -2.00 24.48 8.48
N ILE A 35 -3.10 23.72 8.56
CA ILE A 35 -3.35 22.58 7.67
C ILE A 35 -4.35 22.97 6.59
N SER A 36 -3.94 22.84 5.33
CA SER A 36 -4.77 23.09 4.17
C SER A 36 -5.67 21.88 3.91
N VAL A 37 -6.97 22.12 3.90
CA VAL A 37 -8.01 21.10 3.78
C VAL A 37 -8.78 21.29 2.48
N ASN A 38 -8.83 20.24 1.66
CA ASN A 38 -9.83 20.14 0.59
C ASN A 38 -11.07 19.46 1.16
N ALA A 39 -12.15 20.23 1.30
CA ALA A 39 -13.38 19.84 1.96
C ALA A 39 -14.46 19.41 0.96
N TYR A 40 -15.18 18.36 1.29
CA TYR A 40 -16.39 17.93 0.59
C TYR A 40 -17.49 17.80 1.65
N PRO A 41 -18.28 18.87 1.86
CA PRO A 41 -19.24 18.91 2.94
C PRO A 41 -20.46 18.03 2.65
N SER A 42 -21.10 17.56 3.71
CA SER A 42 -22.37 16.84 3.65
C SER A 42 -23.32 17.33 4.75
N ASN A 43 -24.53 16.78 4.82
CA ASN A 43 -25.47 17.06 5.92
C ASN A 43 -25.36 16.05 7.07
N GLY A 44 -24.34 15.18 7.05
CA GLY A 44 -24.14 14.13 8.05
C GLY A 44 -23.26 14.55 9.24
N ASP A 45 -23.14 13.67 10.23
CA ASP A 45 -22.31 13.86 11.43
C ASP A 45 -20.97 13.11 11.37
N THR A 46 -20.69 12.46 10.24
CA THR A 46 -19.56 11.55 10.06
C THR A 46 -18.52 12.16 9.14
N LEU A 47 -17.30 12.35 9.65
CA LEU A 47 -16.17 12.89 8.92
C LEU A 47 -15.17 11.79 8.54
N LEU A 48 -14.76 11.80 7.28
CA LEU A 48 -13.67 11.00 6.73
C LEU A 48 -12.44 11.89 6.55
N ILE A 49 -11.43 11.67 7.39
CA ILE A 49 -10.15 12.37 7.29
C ILE A 49 -9.23 11.57 6.37
N TYR A 50 -8.95 12.13 5.20
CA TYR A 50 -8.01 11.57 4.25
C TYR A 50 -6.58 12.02 4.63
N LEU A 51 -5.72 11.07 5.04
CA LEU A 51 -4.30 11.31 5.34
C LEU A 51 -3.33 10.89 4.21
N PRO A 52 -2.44 11.76 3.72
CA PRO A 52 -1.60 11.47 2.56
C PRO A 52 -0.58 10.37 2.87
N ALA A 53 -0.29 9.54 1.88
CA ALA A 53 0.91 8.70 1.88
C ALA A 53 2.12 9.53 1.40
N GLY A 54 3.33 8.95 1.40
CA GLY A 54 4.55 9.75 1.15
C GLY A 54 4.66 10.49 -0.18
N ARG A 55 3.84 10.20 -1.21
CA ARG A 55 3.80 11.00 -2.45
C ARG A 55 2.54 11.88 -2.58
N GLY A 56 1.76 12.01 -1.50
CA GLY A 56 0.43 12.61 -1.52
C GLY A 56 -0.63 11.74 -2.22
N PHE A 57 -1.83 12.31 -2.42
CA PHE A 57 -2.99 11.61 -3.00
C PHE A 57 -3.17 11.78 -4.51
N GLY A 58 -2.42 12.70 -5.14
CA GLY A 58 -2.74 13.20 -6.47
C GLY A 58 -4.15 13.80 -6.51
N ARG A 59 -4.81 13.78 -7.69
CA ARG A 59 -6.18 14.30 -7.86
C ARG A 59 -7.26 13.22 -8.00
N GLY A 60 -6.88 11.93 -7.97
CA GLY A 60 -7.81 10.83 -8.26
C GLY A 60 -8.86 10.58 -7.17
N TYR A 61 -8.61 11.00 -5.93
CA TYR A 61 -9.52 10.81 -4.80
C TYR A 61 -10.78 11.69 -4.88
N ARG A 62 -10.72 12.84 -5.57
CA ARG A 62 -11.76 13.88 -5.60
C ARG A 62 -13.13 13.35 -6.03
N ILE A 63 -13.14 12.43 -7.01
CA ILE A 63 -14.38 11.80 -7.50
C ILE A 63 -15.05 11.00 -6.38
N THR A 64 -14.27 10.15 -5.69
CA THR A 64 -14.76 9.34 -4.59
C THR A 64 -15.17 10.21 -3.40
N ALA A 65 -14.42 11.28 -3.10
CA ALA A 65 -14.77 12.21 -2.03
C ALA A 65 -16.11 12.91 -2.29
N LYS A 66 -16.35 13.38 -3.53
CA LYS A 66 -17.65 13.95 -3.91
C LYS A 66 -18.79 12.93 -3.74
N GLN A 67 -18.60 11.70 -4.21
CA GLN A 67 -19.60 10.63 -4.06
C GLN A 67 -19.85 10.24 -2.60
N LEU A 68 -18.86 10.39 -1.72
CA LEU A 68 -19.03 10.15 -0.28
C LEU A 68 -19.84 11.26 0.38
N ALA A 69 -19.59 12.51 0.01
CA ALA A 69 -20.40 13.65 0.45
C ALA A 69 -21.86 13.53 -0.02
N GLU A 70 -22.10 13.08 -1.26
CA GLU A 70 -23.44 12.73 -1.75
C GLU A 70 -24.11 11.62 -0.91
N ASN A 71 -23.33 10.75 -0.25
CA ASN A 71 -23.81 9.71 0.65
C ASN A 71 -23.88 10.15 2.14
N GLY A 72 -23.77 11.44 2.43
CA GLY A 72 -23.86 11.97 3.80
C GLY A 72 -22.59 11.82 4.64
N TYR A 73 -21.42 11.74 3.99
CA TYR A 73 -20.13 11.76 4.68
C TYR A 73 -19.32 13.00 4.33
N ASP A 74 -18.95 13.79 5.34
CA ASP A 74 -17.99 14.86 5.15
C ASP A 74 -16.61 14.26 4.85
N VAL A 75 -15.87 14.89 3.94
CA VAL A 75 -14.50 14.47 3.62
C VAL A 75 -13.55 15.63 3.76
N TRP A 76 -12.55 15.47 4.61
CA TRP A 76 -11.42 16.40 4.73
C TRP A 76 -10.16 15.73 4.17
N ALA A 77 -9.71 16.18 3.01
CA ALA A 77 -8.46 15.72 2.41
C ALA A 77 -7.33 16.72 2.69
N LEU A 78 -6.42 16.30 3.58
CA LEU A 78 -5.35 17.15 4.10
C LEU A 78 -4.17 17.22 3.12
N ASP A 79 -3.69 18.43 2.80
CA ASP A 79 -2.46 18.64 2.01
C ASP A 79 -1.23 18.84 2.89
N LEU A 80 -0.89 17.83 3.70
CA LEU A 80 0.19 17.89 4.69
C LEU A 80 1.57 18.20 4.09
N HIS A 81 1.79 17.88 2.81
CA HIS A 81 3.04 18.21 2.15
C HIS A 81 3.18 19.71 1.91
N ALA A 82 2.10 20.37 1.48
CA ALA A 82 2.09 21.82 1.30
C ALA A 82 2.14 22.53 2.66
N SER A 83 1.29 22.13 3.60
CA SER A 83 1.18 22.74 4.93
C SER A 83 2.47 22.74 5.73
N TYR A 84 3.20 21.61 5.75
CA TYR A 84 4.47 21.53 6.46
C TYR A 84 5.69 21.86 5.58
N MET A 85 5.48 22.26 4.32
CA MET A 85 6.55 22.48 3.33
C MET A 85 7.49 21.26 3.19
N ILE A 86 6.92 20.06 3.23
CA ILE A 86 7.66 18.79 3.14
C ILE A 86 7.59 18.25 1.72
N PRO A 87 8.73 18.00 1.04
CA PRO A 87 8.74 17.45 -0.31
C PRO A 87 8.12 16.04 -0.37
N LYS A 88 7.67 15.62 -1.55
CA LYS A 88 6.90 14.38 -1.76
C LYS A 88 7.78 13.14 -1.91
N TYR A 89 8.28 12.61 -0.79
CA TYR A 89 9.05 11.35 -0.71
C TYR A 89 8.39 10.29 0.17
N LYS A 90 8.70 9.01 -0.07
CA LYS A 90 8.15 7.89 0.72
C LYS A 90 8.40 8.04 2.23
N SER A 91 9.54 8.60 2.62
CA SER A 91 9.93 8.86 4.01
C SER A 91 9.30 10.12 4.61
N SER A 92 8.74 11.01 3.80
CA SER A 92 8.20 12.30 4.25
C SER A 92 7.07 12.19 5.28
N VAL A 93 6.33 11.07 5.27
CA VAL A 93 5.30 10.79 6.28
C VAL A 93 5.84 10.78 7.72
N ASN A 94 7.13 10.53 7.90
CA ASN A 94 7.78 10.52 9.21
C ASN A 94 8.03 11.94 9.75
N ARG A 95 7.85 12.97 8.91
CA ARG A 95 8.05 14.38 9.26
C ARG A 95 6.72 15.10 9.54
N PHE A 96 5.57 14.43 9.41
CA PHE A 96 4.29 15.01 9.76
C PHE A 96 4.17 15.06 11.28
N ASN A 97 3.86 16.24 11.83
CA ASN A 97 3.66 16.42 13.26
C ASN A 97 2.38 15.70 13.69
N ILE A 98 2.48 14.77 14.64
CA ILE A 98 1.33 13.96 15.09
C ILE A 98 0.47 14.77 16.07
N ASP A 99 1.05 15.59 16.94
CA ASP A 99 0.28 16.40 17.89
C ASP A 99 -0.60 17.42 17.17
N ASP A 100 -0.09 18.04 16.12
CA ASP A 100 -0.86 18.89 15.20
C ASP A 100 -2.08 18.15 14.60
N LEU A 101 -1.89 16.89 14.20
CA LEU A 101 -2.95 16.08 13.62
C LEU A 101 -3.94 15.55 14.66
N VAL A 102 -3.51 15.41 15.92
CA VAL A 102 -4.40 15.14 17.08
C VAL A 102 -5.22 16.38 17.41
N ASN A 103 -4.62 17.57 17.39
CA ASN A 103 -5.33 18.84 17.57
C ASN A 103 -6.38 19.06 16.46
N LEU A 104 -6.09 18.68 15.21
CA LEU A 104 -7.07 18.69 14.12
C LEU A 104 -8.30 17.80 14.41
N VAL A 105 -8.13 16.68 15.12
CA VAL A 105 -9.27 15.84 15.56
C VAL A 105 -10.13 16.58 16.59
N ALA A 106 -9.52 17.31 17.54
CA ALA A 106 -10.24 18.14 18.49
C ALA A 106 -11.05 19.24 17.79
N ILE A 107 -10.46 19.91 16.80
CA ILE A 107 -11.13 20.95 16.00
C ILE A 107 -12.31 20.35 15.21
N ALA A 108 -12.16 19.14 14.67
CA ALA A 108 -13.26 18.45 14.02
C ALA A 108 -14.42 18.15 14.99
N GLU A 109 -14.13 17.73 16.22
CA GLU A 109 -15.16 17.53 17.25
C GLU A 109 -15.88 18.83 17.60
N GLN A 110 -15.16 19.94 17.74
CA GLN A 110 -15.74 21.27 17.98
C GLN A 110 -16.64 21.75 16.84
N LYS A 111 -16.34 21.33 15.59
CA LYS A 111 -17.22 21.53 14.42
C LYS A 111 -18.41 20.56 14.38
N SER A 112 -18.76 19.95 15.51
CA SER A 112 -19.93 19.09 15.72
C SER A 112 -19.92 17.71 15.04
N PHE A 113 -18.78 17.27 14.49
CA PHE A 113 -18.67 15.89 14.03
C PHE A 113 -18.71 14.91 15.21
N LYS A 114 -19.52 13.85 15.08
CA LYS A 114 -19.70 12.84 16.14
C LYS A 114 -18.97 11.53 15.84
N LYS A 115 -18.52 11.35 14.61
CA LYS A 115 -17.91 10.11 14.12
C LYS A 115 -16.78 10.46 13.16
N ILE A 116 -15.56 10.00 13.45
CA ILE A 116 -14.39 10.24 12.60
C ILE A 116 -13.79 8.91 12.16
N LEU A 117 -13.48 8.79 10.88
CA LEU A 117 -12.67 7.69 10.35
C LEU A 117 -11.50 8.22 9.54
N PHE A 118 -10.37 7.52 9.63
CA PHE A 118 -9.21 7.85 8.80
C PHE A 118 -9.19 7.01 7.53
N VAL A 119 -9.00 7.66 6.40
CA VAL A 119 -8.83 7.02 5.09
C VAL A 119 -7.41 7.30 4.60
N THR A 120 -6.66 6.24 4.30
CA THR A 120 -5.29 6.42 3.81
C THR A 120 -4.78 5.20 3.05
N MET A 121 -3.54 5.26 2.61
CA MET A 121 -2.87 4.19 1.90
C MET A 121 -1.41 4.06 2.32
N GLY A 122 -0.80 2.90 2.06
CA GLY A 122 0.63 2.72 2.24
C GLY A 122 1.11 3.17 3.63
N ARG A 123 2.10 4.05 3.68
CA ARG A 123 2.68 4.55 4.95
C ARG A 123 1.81 5.56 5.69
N GLY A 124 0.79 6.15 5.06
CA GLY A 124 -0.14 7.02 5.78
C GLY A 124 -0.95 6.25 6.83
N ALA A 125 -1.07 4.93 6.70
CA ALA A 125 -1.65 4.07 7.75
C ALA A 125 -0.88 4.17 9.07
N GLN A 126 0.44 4.34 9.02
CA GLN A 126 1.26 4.51 10.23
C GLN A 126 0.88 5.81 10.96
N VAL A 127 0.70 6.90 10.19
CA VAL A 127 0.28 8.20 10.71
C VAL A 127 -1.12 8.11 11.31
N ALA A 128 -2.07 7.49 10.60
CA ALA A 128 -3.44 7.31 11.08
C ALA A 128 -3.52 6.55 12.40
N LEU A 129 -2.74 5.47 12.54
CA LEU A 129 -2.69 4.69 13.77
C LEU A 129 -2.08 5.49 14.93
N LYS A 130 -1.04 6.28 14.68
CA LYS A 130 -0.41 7.15 15.70
C LYS A 130 -1.36 8.23 16.21
N ILE A 131 -2.07 8.91 15.29
CA ILE A 131 -3.07 9.93 15.65
C ILE A 131 -4.16 9.31 16.52
N ALA A 132 -4.73 8.19 16.07
CA ALA A 132 -5.81 7.54 16.80
C ALA A 132 -5.36 7.09 18.20
N TYR A 133 -4.18 6.51 18.30
CA TYR A 133 -3.60 6.07 19.57
C TYR A 133 -3.42 7.25 20.54
N GLN A 134 -2.76 8.32 20.10
CA GLN A 134 -2.54 9.51 20.93
C GLN A 134 -3.86 10.19 21.33
N TRP A 135 -4.84 10.26 20.42
CA TRP A 135 -6.18 10.78 20.74
C TRP A 135 -6.84 9.97 21.85
N GLN A 136 -6.82 8.64 21.75
CA GLN A 136 -7.44 7.75 22.75
C GLN A 136 -6.74 7.79 24.11
N LEU A 137 -5.41 8.02 24.15
CA LEU A 137 -4.70 8.25 25.40
C LEU A 137 -5.10 9.57 26.07
N LYS A 138 -5.24 10.65 25.28
CA LYS A 138 -5.65 11.97 25.79
C LYS A 138 -7.16 12.03 26.13
N ASN A 139 -7.97 11.19 25.48
CA ASN A 139 -9.44 11.19 25.60
C ASN A 139 -9.97 9.74 25.75
N PRO A 140 -9.74 9.07 26.90
CA PRO A 140 -10.07 7.65 27.09
C PRO A 140 -11.56 7.35 26.96
N ASP A 141 -12.43 8.30 27.31
CA ASP A 141 -13.89 8.14 27.25
C ASP A 141 -14.51 8.59 25.92
N SER A 142 -13.70 9.16 25.02
CA SER A 142 -14.21 9.64 23.73
C SER A 142 -14.63 8.46 22.84
N ASN A 143 -15.85 8.53 22.33
CA ASN A 143 -16.34 7.61 21.31
C ASN A 143 -16.25 8.19 19.87
N LEU A 144 -15.46 9.25 19.67
CA LEU A 144 -15.38 10.00 18.42
C LEU A 144 -14.79 9.18 17.25
N LEU A 145 -13.67 8.48 17.49
CA LEU A 145 -12.99 7.70 16.46
C LEU A 145 -13.69 6.36 16.21
N LYS A 146 -14.10 6.10 14.97
CA LYS A 146 -14.87 4.90 14.57
C LYS A 146 -14.07 3.88 13.76
N GLY A 147 -12.84 4.20 13.39
CA GLY A 147 -11.93 3.26 12.74
C GLY A 147 -11.22 3.79 11.52
N HIS A 148 -10.75 2.86 10.70
CA HIS A 148 -9.85 3.14 9.60
C HIS A 148 -10.24 2.41 8.32
N ILE A 149 -10.07 3.09 7.18
CA ILE A 149 -10.13 2.47 5.85
C ILE A 149 -8.75 2.60 5.20
N PHE A 150 -8.05 1.48 5.05
CA PHE A 150 -6.69 1.43 4.53
C PHE A 150 -6.62 0.79 3.14
N HIS A 151 -5.99 1.48 2.20
CA HIS A 151 -5.58 0.90 0.92
C HIS A 151 -4.14 0.38 1.00
N SER A 152 -3.96 -0.95 0.96
CA SER A 152 -2.62 -1.58 0.94
C SER A 152 -1.66 -0.96 1.97
N PRO A 153 -1.98 -1.01 3.28
CA PRO A 153 -1.20 -0.38 4.32
C PRO A 153 0.23 -0.93 4.34
N HIS A 154 1.20 -0.05 4.56
CA HIS A 154 2.60 -0.40 4.72
C HIS A 154 2.97 -0.23 6.19
N LEU A 155 2.94 -1.33 6.93
CA LEU A 155 3.20 -1.38 8.38
C LEU A 155 4.54 -2.04 8.72
N ILE A 156 5.35 -2.32 7.70
CA ILE A 156 6.69 -2.87 7.89
C ILE A 156 7.60 -1.74 8.31
N ASP A 157 8.39 -2.00 9.34
CA ASP A 157 9.42 -1.09 9.79
C ASP A 157 10.64 -1.16 8.85
N GLY A 158 11.16 0.02 8.49
CA GLY A 158 12.28 0.16 7.57
C GLY A 158 12.11 -0.61 6.25
N ARG A 159 13.18 -1.34 5.90
CA ARG A 159 13.24 -2.29 4.78
C ARG A 159 13.86 -3.58 5.34
N PRO A 160 13.10 -4.67 5.49
CA PRO A 160 13.68 -5.92 5.99
C PRO A 160 14.84 -6.36 5.10
N GLY A 161 15.93 -6.86 5.66
CA GLY A 161 16.96 -7.54 4.87
C GLY A 161 16.30 -8.64 4.01
N LEU A 162 16.89 -8.96 2.86
CA LEU A 162 16.42 -10.11 2.09
C LEU A 162 16.55 -11.38 2.95
N GLY A 163 15.53 -12.24 2.93
CA GLY A 163 15.52 -13.46 3.73
C GLY A 163 15.33 -13.30 5.24
N SER A 164 15.21 -12.08 5.73
CA SER A 164 14.83 -11.80 7.12
C SER A 164 13.31 -11.69 7.23
N GLN A 165 12.74 -12.10 8.35
CA GLN A 165 11.33 -11.81 8.63
C GLN A 165 11.11 -10.29 8.76
N ALA A 166 10.01 -9.80 8.23
CA ALA A 166 9.64 -8.39 8.35
C ALA A 166 9.31 -8.06 9.82
N LYS A 167 10.01 -7.07 10.36
CA LYS A 167 9.57 -6.40 11.58
C LYS A 167 8.46 -5.42 11.23
N TYR A 168 7.36 -5.48 11.96
CA TYR A 168 6.26 -4.53 11.84
C TYR A 168 6.43 -3.41 12.85
N ILE A 169 6.01 -2.21 12.47
CA ILE A 169 6.03 -1.05 13.36
C ILE A 169 5.19 -1.34 14.60
N ASP A 170 5.68 -0.90 15.75
CA ASP A 170 5.06 -1.21 17.03
C ASP A 170 3.62 -0.65 17.13
N ILE A 171 3.36 0.55 16.59
CA ILE A 171 2.01 1.14 16.56
C ILE A 171 0.94 0.25 15.90
N ALA A 172 1.33 -0.66 15.00
CA ALA A 172 0.38 -1.60 14.39
C ALA A 172 -0.23 -2.57 15.41
N LYS A 173 0.44 -2.81 16.54
CA LYS A 173 0.02 -3.78 17.56
C LYS A 173 -0.83 -3.17 18.68
N TYR A 174 -1.02 -1.85 18.69
CA TYR A 174 -1.71 -1.15 19.79
C TYR A 174 -3.08 -0.58 19.39
N SER A 175 -3.47 -0.70 18.12
CA SER A 175 -4.79 -0.25 17.70
C SER A 175 -5.87 -1.22 18.17
N ASN A 176 -6.93 -0.66 18.74
CA ASN A 176 -8.17 -1.36 19.13
C ASN A 176 -9.36 -0.98 18.24
N LEU A 177 -9.19 -0.01 17.34
CA LEU A 177 -10.26 0.48 16.48
C LEU A 177 -10.53 -0.48 15.31
N PRO A 178 -11.76 -0.56 14.78
CA PRO A 178 -12.05 -1.32 13.57
C PRO A 178 -11.23 -0.87 12.35
N ILE A 179 -10.78 -1.82 11.53
CA ILE A 179 -9.96 -1.54 10.34
C ILE A 179 -10.51 -2.32 9.14
N TYR A 180 -10.83 -1.60 8.07
CA TYR A 180 -11.17 -2.18 6.77
C TYR A 180 -10.03 -1.99 5.76
N ILE A 181 -9.52 -3.07 5.20
CA ILE A 181 -8.33 -3.06 4.33
C ILE A 181 -8.68 -3.45 2.90
N LEU A 182 -8.43 -2.55 1.95
CA LEU A 182 -8.55 -2.78 0.51
C LEU A 182 -7.19 -3.19 -0.09
N LEU A 183 -7.16 -4.35 -0.75
CA LEU A 183 -5.96 -4.99 -1.30
C LEU A 183 -6.12 -5.28 -2.80
N PRO A 184 -5.66 -4.38 -3.69
CA PRO A 184 -5.53 -4.65 -5.12
C PRO A 184 -4.59 -5.81 -5.42
N GLN A 185 -4.98 -6.70 -6.34
CA GLN A 185 -4.20 -7.88 -6.73
C GLN A 185 -2.78 -7.54 -7.17
N PHE A 186 -2.62 -6.53 -8.03
CA PHE A 186 -1.31 -6.16 -8.55
C PHE A 186 -0.62 -5.16 -7.61
N GLY A 187 -0.36 -5.63 -6.38
CA GLY A 187 0.31 -4.88 -5.32
C GLY A 187 0.98 -5.81 -4.30
N THR A 188 2.09 -5.35 -3.72
CA THR A 188 2.97 -6.15 -2.81
C THR A 188 2.34 -6.52 -1.47
N LYS A 189 1.08 -6.17 -1.22
CA LYS A 189 0.36 -6.42 0.03
C LYS A 189 -0.75 -7.46 -0.12
N PHE A 190 -1.11 -7.80 -1.36
CA PHE A 190 -2.21 -8.72 -1.65
C PHE A 190 -2.03 -10.11 -1.01
N LEU A 191 -0.84 -10.70 -1.22
CA LEU A 191 -0.47 -12.02 -0.70
C LEU A 191 -0.21 -12.04 0.82
N ARG A 192 -0.13 -10.86 1.45
CA ARG A 192 0.23 -10.68 2.87
C ARG A 192 -0.94 -10.17 3.71
N ALA A 193 -2.17 -10.30 3.21
CA ALA A 193 -3.37 -9.87 3.90
C ALA A 193 -3.46 -10.43 5.33
N GLN A 194 -3.25 -11.74 5.47
CA GLN A 194 -3.34 -12.42 6.76
C GLN A 194 -2.26 -11.98 7.73
N GLU A 195 -1.02 -11.83 7.26
CA GLU A 195 0.11 -11.38 8.07
C GLU A 195 -0.15 -9.95 8.59
N ILE A 196 -0.56 -9.03 7.72
CA ILE A 196 -0.91 -7.66 8.09
C ILE A 196 -2.08 -7.65 9.09
N ALA A 197 -3.13 -8.43 8.84
CA ALA A 197 -4.28 -8.49 9.73
C ALA A 197 -3.91 -9.06 11.10
N THR A 198 -3.03 -10.05 11.15
CA THR A 198 -2.55 -10.65 12.41
C THR A 198 -1.81 -9.62 13.27
N GLN A 199 -1.00 -8.75 12.66
CA GLN A 199 -0.32 -7.69 13.40
C GLN A 199 -1.31 -6.67 13.99
N LEU A 200 -2.29 -6.25 13.18
CA LEU A 200 -3.31 -5.27 13.60
C LEU A 200 -4.25 -5.82 14.67
N LYS A 201 -4.56 -7.11 14.64
CA LYS A 201 -5.44 -7.76 15.64
C LYS A 201 -4.82 -7.84 17.04
N GLN A 202 -3.50 -7.72 17.18
CA GLN A 202 -2.83 -7.82 18.49
C GLN A 202 -3.32 -6.77 19.49
N GLY A 203 -3.68 -5.57 19.02
CA GLY A 203 -4.21 -4.50 19.87
C GLY A 203 -5.72 -4.57 20.12
N GLY A 204 -6.38 -5.62 19.63
CA GLY A 204 -7.83 -5.80 19.74
C GLY A 204 -8.65 -5.26 18.57
N SER A 205 -8.03 -4.72 17.51
CA SER A 205 -8.74 -4.28 16.31
C SER A 205 -9.51 -5.43 15.65
N ALA A 206 -10.79 -5.18 15.33
CA ALA A 206 -11.52 -5.97 14.35
C ALA A 206 -11.02 -5.62 12.94
N VAL A 207 -10.39 -6.57 12.24
CA VAL A 207 -9.75 -6.34 10.93
C VAL A 207 -10.48 -7.09 9.82
N PHE A 208 -10.94 -6.35 8.82
CA PHE A 208 -11.58 -6.86 7.60
C PHE A 208 -10.66 -6.67 6.40
N THR A 209 -10.52 -7.70 5.56
CA THR A 209 -9.70 -7.61 4.34
C THR A 209 -10.55 -7.84 3.10
N HIS A 210 -10.51 -6.90 2.16
CA HIS A 210 -11.19 -6.96 0.88
C HIS A 210 -10.16 -7.00 -0.25
N ARG A 211 -10.06 -8.17 -0.89
CA ARG A 211 -9.18 -8.42 -2.03
C ARG A 211 -9.86 -8.02 -3.34
N LEU A 212 -9.19 -7.16 -4.12
CA LEU A 212 -9.70 -6.64 -5.38
C LEU A 212 -8.96 -7.31 -6.56
N THR A 213 -9.56 -8.36 -7.11
CA THR A 213 -9.01 -9.14 -8.22
C THR A 213 -8.98 -8.32 -9.53
N GLY A 214 -7.88 -8.42 -10.28
CA GLY A 214 -7.66 -7.69 -11.52
C GLY A 214 -7.36 -6.20 -11.36
N VAL A 215 -7.33 -5.69 -10.12
CA VAL A 215 -7.16 -4.26 -9.82
C VAL A 215 -5.69 -3.94 -9.54
N GLY A 216 -5.23 -2.84 -10.15
CA GLY A 216 -3.87 -2.33 -9.97
C GLY A 216 -3.67 -1.55 -8.68
N TYR A 217 -2.47 -1.61 -8.09
CA TYR A 217 -2.10 -0.74 -6.98
C TYR A 217 -2.29 0.75 -7.31
N GLY A 218 -2.83 1.49 -6.33
CA GLY A 218 -3.11 2.93 -6.43
C GLY A 218 -4.27 3.28 -7.37
N PHE A 219 -5.16 2.34 -7.69
CA PHE A 219 -6.29 2.60 -8.60
C PHE A 219 -7.14 3.81 -8.18
N HIS A 220 -7.34 3.99 -6.87
CA HIS A 220 -8.11 5.10 -6.30
C HIS A 220 -7.46 6.48 -6.58
N MET A 221 -6.12 6.56 -6.70
CA MET A 221 -5.41 7.81 -7.00
C MET A 221 -5.29 8.11 -8.51
N LYS A 222 -5.40 7.10 -9.36
CA LYS A 222 -5.15 7.25 -10.80
C LYS A 222 -6.39 7.79 -11.52
N LYS A 223 -6.16 8.50 -12.63
CA LYS A 223 -7.24 8.90 -13.56
C LYS A 223 -7.83 7.64 -14.23
N PRO A 224 -9.13 7.60 -14.55
CA PRO A 224 -9.76 6.45 -15.22
C PRO A 224 -9.05 5.99 -16.50
N SER A 225 -8.52 6.91 -17.31
CA SER A 225 -7.76 6.60 -18.53
C SER A 225 -6.45 5.84 -18.32
N LYS A 226 -5.98 5.72 -17.07
CA LYS A 226 -4.77 4.96 -16.69
C LYS A 226 -5.11 3.65 -15.96
N LEU A 227 -6.37 3.21 -15.99
CA LEU A 227 -6.85 2.02 -15.30
C LEU A 227 -7.26 0.93 -16.30
N SER A 228 -7.13 -0.33 -15.86
CA SER A 228 -7.76 -1.47 -16.54
C SER A 228 -9.28 -1.40 -16.42
N LYS A 229 -10.02 -2.20 -17.21
CA LYS A 229 -11.48 -2.36 -17.07
C LYS A 229 -11.88 -2.69 -15.62
N PHE A 230 -11.16 -3.60 -14.97
CA PHE A 230 -11.35 -3.93 -13.56
C PHE A 230 -11.07 -2.74 -12.63
N GLY A 231 -9.99 -1.99 -12.87
CA GLY A 231 -9.67 -0.80 -12.10
C GLY A 231 -10.73 0.30 -12.23
N ILE A 232 -11.30 0.50 -13.41
CA ILE A 232 -12.41 1.45 -13.64
C ILE A 232 -13.64 1.01 -12.85
N LYS A 233 -14.02 -0.27 -12.95
CA LYS A 233 -15.17 -0.84 -12.21
C LYS A 233 -14.98 -0.66 -10.70
N ALA A 234 -13.84 -1.06 -10.16
CA ALA A 234 -13.52 -0.91 -8.74
C ALA A 234 -13.52 0.56 -8.29
N LYS A 235 -13.04 1.47 -9.13
CA LYS A 235 -13.06 2.91 -8.82
C LYS A 235 -14.48 3.47 -8.76
N LYS A 236 -15.35 3.08 -9.70
CA LYS A 236 -16.77 3.50 -9.71
C LYS A 236 -17.52 3.01 -8.46
N GLN A 237 -17.18 1.82 -7.97
CA GLN A 237 -17.79 1.19 -6.78
C GLN A 237 -17.12 1.61 -5.46
N LEU A 238 -16.13 2.51 -5.49
CA LEU A 238 -15.30 2.75 -4.31
C LEU A 238 -16.06 3.45 -3.18
N ALA A 239 -16.91 4.44 -3.52
CA ALA A 239 -17.71 5.15 -2.52
C ALA A 239 -18.74 4.24 -1.83
N SER A 240 -19.40 3.35 -2.59
CA SER A 240 -20.32 2.36 -2.02
C SER A 240 -19.58 1.31 -1.18
N THR A 241 -18.38 0.89 -1.60
CA THR A 241 -17.52 0.00 -0.81
C THR A 241 -17.15 0.63 0.54
N TYR A 242 -16.84 1.93 0.55
CA TYR A 242 -16.56 2.67 1.77
C TYR A 242 -17.80 2.78 2.66
N HIS A 243 -18.95 3.12 2.09
CA HIS A 243 -20.21 3.16 2.83
C HIS A 243 -20.47 1.83 3.53
N GLN A 244 -20.37 0.70 2.81
CA GLN A 244 -20.53 -0.64 3.38
C GLN A 244 -19.52 -0.93 4.50
N ALA A 245 -18.25 -0.57 4.29
CA ALA A 245 -17.22 -0.72 5.33
C ALA A 245 -17.55 0.10 6.59
N ILE A 246 -18.03 1.34 6.42
CA ILE A 246 -18.43 2.21 7.53
C ILE A 246 -19.63 1.61 8.27
N GLN A 247 -20.66 1.14 7.57
CA GLN A 247 -21.82 0.51 8.22
C GLN A 247 -21.42 -0.75 9.00
N LEU A 248 -20.55 -1.59 8.42
CA LEU A 248 -20.01 -2.76 9.09
C LEU A 248 -19.23 -2.39 10.36
N MET A 249 -18.37 -1.38 10.30
CA MET A 249 -17.54 -0.99 11.46
C MET A 249 -18.37 -0.30 12.54
N LYS A 250 -19.46 0.39 12.19
CA LYS A 250 -20.36 1.08 13.15
C LYS A 250 -21.04 0.13 14.13
N THR A 251 -21.21 -1.15 13.80
CA THR A 251 -21.85 -2.14 14.69
C THR A 251 -20.89 -2.66 15.77
N LEU A 252 -19.61 -2.33 15.68
CA LEU A 252 -18.58 -2.87 16.55
C LEU A 252 -18.32 -1.94 17.73
N LYS A 253 -18.12 -2.53 18.91
CA LYS A 253 -17.58 -1.84 20.08
C LYS A 253 -16.06 -2.09 20.11
N PRO A 254 -15.21 -1.05 20.00
CA PRO A 254 -13.77 -1.21 20.11
C PRO A 254 -13.39 -1.87 21.44
N ALA A 255 -12.33 -2.70 21.43
CA ALA A 255 -11.75 -3.22 22.66
C ALA A 255 -11.15 -2.08 23.51
N LYS A 256 -10.81 -2.33 24.78
CA LYS A 256 -10.03 -1.35 25.56
C LYS A 256 -8.67 -1.12 24.91
N ILE A 257 -8.17 0.12 24.96
CA ILE A 257 -6.86 0.47 24.41
C ILE A 257 -5.74 -0.24 25.18
N VAL A 258 -4.71 -0.68 24.45
CA VAL A 258 -3.49 -1.26 25.02
C VAL A 258 -2.46 -0.14 25.20
N THR A 259 -2.01 0.10 26.43
CA THR A 259 -0.99 1.13 26.75
C THR A 259 0.43 0.57 26.68
N THR A 260 1.43 1.43 26.48
CA THR A 260 2.85 1.06 26.47
C THR A 260 3.72 2.25 26.85
N ASP A 261 4.84 2.00 27.54
CA ASP A 261 5.82 3.04 27.92
C ASP A 261 6.83 3.34 26.80
N LYS A 262 6.78 2.60 25.68
CA LYS A 262 7.69 2.82 24.55
C LYS A 262 7.29 4.05 23.75
N ASP A 263 8.28 4.84 23.34
CA ASP A 263 8.06 5.90 22.35
C ASP A 263 7.69 5.30 20.98
N LEU A 264 6.41 5.36 20.64
CA LEU A 264 5.87 4.89 19.35
C LEU A 264 6.11 5.87 18.19
N ASN A 265 6.67 7.06 18.48
CA ASN A 265 7.04 8.05 17.48
C ASN A 265 8.46 7.87 16.95
N ALA A 266 9.31 7.12 17.64
CA ALA A 266 10.68 6.83 17.22
C ALA A 266 10.75 6.32 15.76
N VAL A 267 11.65 6.93 14.98
CA VAL A 267 11.91 6.55 13.59
C VAL A 267 13.34 6.04 13.49
N ILE A 268 13.53 4.77 13.11
CA ILE A 268 14.86 4.24 12.86
C ILE A 268 15.41 4.85 11.56
N LYS A 269 16.51 5.60 11.66
CA LYS A 269 17.24 6.11 10.50
C LYS A 269 17.87 4.92 9.76
N THR A 270 17.47 4.70 8.50
CA THR A 270 18.16 3.75 7.60
C THR A 270 19.15 4.53 6.75
N THR A 271 20.42 4.13 6.78
CA THR A 271 21.47 4.62 5.87
C THR A 271 21.29 4.01 4.49
N PHE A 272 21.49 4.82 3.45
CA PHE A 272 21.49 4.36 2.07
C PHE A 272 22.93 4.10 1.65
N SER A 273 23.24 2.86 1.30
CA SER A 273 24.44 2.52 0.54
C SER A 273 24.13 2.53 -0.95
N ASP A 274 25.16 2.69 -1.77
CA ASP A 274 25.08 2.57 -3.22
C ASP A 274 24.44 1.25 -3.68
N PRO A 275 23.84 1.21 -4.88
CA PRO A 275 23.12 0.06 -5.39
C PRO A 275 24.09 -1.07 -5.78
N ILE A 276 24.62 -1.78 -4.79
CA ILE A 276 25.48 -2.95 -4.96
C ILE A 276 24.83 -4.18 -4.32
N LEU A 277 25.23 -5.37 -4.77
CA LEU A 277 24.88 -6.62 -4.10
C LEU A 277 25.40 -6.59 -2.65
N HIS A 278 24.54 -6.90 -1.69
CA HIS A 278 24.91 -6.95 -0.27
C HIS A 278 25.07 -8.39 0.19
N LYS A 279 26.03 -8.65 1.08
CA LYS A 279 26.18 -9.96 1.73
C LYS A 279 24.85 -10.37 2.38
N TYR A 280 24.45 -11.61 2.13
CA TYR A 280 23.18 -12.14 2.58
C TYR A 280 23.31 -12.83 3.94
N ASN A 281 22.55 -12.34 4.93
CA ASN A 281 22.55 -12.85 6.31
C ASN A 281 21.20 -13.49 6.71
N GLY A 282 20.36 -13.81 5.72
CA GLY A 282 19.04 -14.41 5.95
C GLY A 282 19.06 -15.94 6.06
N LYS A 283 17.88 -16.54 6.05
CA LYS A 283 17.73 -18.00 6.06
C LYS A 283 18.36 -18.62 4.81
N GLN A 284 19.32 -19.51 5.00
CA GLN A 284 19.99 -20.24 3.91
C GLN A 284 19.09 -21.35 3.35
N GLN A 285 19.37 -21.78 2.12
CA GLN A 285 18.78 -22.95 1.45
C GLN A 285 17.24 -22.97 1.52
N MET A 286 16.61 -22.14 0.69
CA MET A 286 15.16 -22.05 0.60
C MET A 286 14.63 -22.91 -0.54
N PRO A 287 13.55 -23.68 -0.34
CA PRO A 287 13.01 -24.54 -1.38
C PRO A 287 12.50 -23.68 -2.54
N LEU A 288 12.76 -24.16 -3.76
CA LEU A 288 12.20 -23.57 -4.95
C LEU A 288 11.97 -24.69 -5.96
N ARG A 289 10.71 -25.09 -6.07
CA ARG A 289 10.23 -26.08 -7.02
C ARG A 289 8.97 -25.54 -7.69
N LEU A 290 9.12 -25.02 -8.90
CA LEU A 290 8.07 -24.26 -9.60
C LEU A 290 7.92 -24.74 -11.04
N LYS A 291 6.77 -24.43 -11.64
CA LYS A 291 6.53 -24.71 -13.05
C LYS A 291 7.20 -23.66 -13.94
N THR A 292 7.78 -24.09 -15.04
CA THR A 292 8.25 -23.22 -16.13
C THR A 292 7.08 -22.79 -17.03
N LEU A 293 7.32 -21.85 -17.94
CA LEU A 293 6.32 -21.45 -18.95
C LEU A 293 5.91 -22.58 -19.92
N ASP A 294 6.76 -23.57 -20.16
CA ASP A 294 6.43 -24.75 -20.98
C ASP A 294 5.78 -25.88 -20.16
N GLY A 295 5.51 -25.65 -18.87
CA GLY A 295 4.78 -26.57 -17.99
C GLY A 295 5.64 -27.65 -17.32
N LYS A 296 6.95 -27.66 -17.56
CA LYS A 296 7.90 -28.53 -16.84
C LYS A 296 8.08 -28.03 -15.40
N VAL A 297 8.55 -28.89 -14.53
CA VAL A 297 8.93 -28.51 -13.17
C VAL A 297 10.43 -28.29 -13.14
N ALA A 298 10.85 -27.15 -12.59
CA ALA A 298 12.25 -26.86 -12.30
C ALA A 298 12.45 -26.85 -10.78
N ASP A 299 13.52 -27.48 -10.31
CA ASP A 299 13.96 -27.46 -8.92
C ASP A 299 15.29 -26.70 -8.81
N ILE A 300 15.47 -25.92 -7.74
CA ILE A 300 16.74 -25.22 -7.51
C ILE A 300 17.92 -26.18 -7.34
N ASN A 301 17.65 -27.41 -6.89
CA ASN A 301 18.67 -28.45 -6.78
C ASN A 301 19.25 -28.88 -8.13
N ASP A 302 18.52 -28.66 -9.24
CA ASP A 302 18.98 -28.98 -10.59
C ASP A 302 20.16 -28.09 -11.04
N TYR A 303 20.43 -27.01 -10.29
CA TYR A 303 21.49 -26.04 -10.59
C TYR A 303 22.70 -26.15 -9.65
N LYS A 304 22.80 -27.23 -8.84
CA LYS A 304 24.00 -27.50 -8.04
C LYS A 304 25.26 -27.54 -8.92
N GLY A 305 26.35 -26.95 -8.44
CA GLY A 305 27.58 -26.77 -9.20
C GLY A 305 27.61 -25.52 -10.07
N GLN A 306 26.51 -24.77 -10.17
CA GLN A 306 26.42 -23.49 -10.88
C GLN A 306 26.22 -22.33 -9.90
N VAL A 307 26.72 -21.16 -10.28
CA VAL A 307 26.31 -19.91 -9.64
C VAL A 307 24.94 -19.50 -10.20
N VAL A 308 23.98 -19.20 -9.33
CA VAL A 308 22.60 -18.91 -9.74
C VAL A 308 22.15 -17.54 -9.26
N LEU A 309 21.69 -16.70 -10.18
CA LEU A 309 20.98 -15.47 -9.85
C LEU A 309 19.46 -15.71 -9.94
N ILE A 310 18.78 -15.64 -8.81
CA ILE A 310 17.31 -15.70 -8.74
C ILE A 310 16.75 -14.28 -8.69
N ASN A 311 15.84 -13.95 -9.62
CA ASN A 311 15.15 -12.67 -9.72
C ASN A 311 13.63 -12.83 -9.57
N PHE A 312 13.05 -12.28 -8.50
CA PHE A 312 11.59 -12.23 -8.31
C PHE A 312 11.00 -10.96 -8.91
N TRP A 313 10.06 -11.10 -9.84
CA TRP A 313 9.51 -9.98 -10.60
C TRP A 313 8.01 -10.10 -10.90
N ALA A 314 7.45 -9.00 -11.38
CA ALA A 314 6.08 -8.96 -11.91
C ALA A 314 5.97 -7.96 -13.07
N SER A 315 5.11 -8.24 -14.06
CA SER A 315 4.96 -7.43 -15.27
C SER A 315 4.46 -6.01 -15.01
N TRP A 316 3.77 -5.80 -13.87
CA TRP A 316 3.27 -4.50 -13.43
C TRP A 316 4.28 -3.72 -12.57
N CYS A 317 5.41 -4.32 -12.21
CA CYS A 317 6.48 -3.69 -11.44
C CYS A 317 7.42 -2.91 -12.37
N ARG A 318 7.30 -1.58 -12.39
CA ARG A 318 8.10 -0.74 -13.29
C ARG A 318 9.63 -0.93 -13.14
N PRO A 319 10.21 -0.94 -11.92
CA PRO A 319 11.65 -1.20 -11.78
C PRO A 319 12.06 -2.56 -12.33
N CYS A 320 11.23 -3.59 -12.14
CA CYS A 320 11.47 -4.92 -12.71
C CYS A 320 11.54 -4.88 -14.24
N VAL A 321 10.66 -4.10 -14.90
CA VAL A 321 10.72 -3.95 -16.36
C VAL A 321 11.99 -3.23 -16.80
N THR A 322 12.47 -2.27 -16.02
CA THR A 322 13.66 -1.47 -16.35
C THR A 322 14.96 -2.28 -16.31
N GLU A 323 15.09 -3.28 -15.43
CA GLU A 323 16.32 -4.09 -15.32
C GLU A 323 16.41 -5.26 -16.32
N ILE A 324 15.31 -5.62 -17.01
CA ILE A 324 15.28 -6.78 -17.92
C ILE A 324 16.40 -6.72 -18.99
N PRO A 325 16.64 -5.58 -19.67
CA PRO A 325 17.69 -5.53 -20.68
C PRO A 325 19.08 -5.85 -20.13
N SER A 326 19.45 -5.35 -18.94
CA SER A 326 20.75 -5.62 -18.34
C SER A 326 20.87 -7.06 -17.84
N LEU A 327 19.79 -7.67 -17.34
CA LEU A 327 19.77 -9.10 -17.01
C LEU A 327 20.04 -10.00 -18.24
N VAL A 328 19.44 -9.67 -19.39
CA VAL A 328 19.66 -10.42 -20.64
C VAL A 328 21.12 -10.31 -21.09
N ARG A 329 21.71 -9.10 -21.04
CA ARG A 329 23.13 -8.90 -21.37
C ARG A 329 24.06 -9.59 -20.37
N LEU A 330 23.72 -9.59 -19.08
CA LEU A 330 24.48 -10.30 -18.05
C LEU A 330 24.56 -11.80 -18.34
N GLN A 331 23.44 -12.45 -18.69
CA GLN A 331 23.45 -13.88 -19.02
C GLN A 331 24.35 -14.21 -20.21
N GLN A 332 24.50 -13.29 -21.17
CA GLN A 332 25.37 -13.46 -22.33
C GLN A 332 26.87 -13.35 -22.00
N LYS A 333 27.24 -12.71 -20.88
CA LYS A 333 28.65 -12.55 -20.46
C LYS A 333 29.28 -13.82 -19.89
N PHE A 334 28.46 -14.74 -19.40
CA PHE A 334 28.95 -15.93 -18.69
C PHE A 334 28.50 -17.23 -19.37
N ASN A 335 29.31 -18.28 -19.23
CA ASN A 335 28.95 -19.61 -19.69
C ASN A 335 27.76 -20.15 -18.90
N GLN A 336 26.75 -20.67 -19.59
CA GLN A 336 25.55 -21.23 -18.97
C GLN A 336 25.82 -22.47 -18.10
N LYS A 337 26.97 -23.12 -18.25
CA LYS A 337 27.40 -24.22 -17.38
C LYS A 337 27.88 -23.76 -16.01
N ASP A 338 28.38 -22.53 -15.91
CA ASP A 338 28.96 -21.99 -14.67
C ASP A 338 28.04 -20.96 -14.01
N PHE A 339 27.23 -20.24 -14.80
CA PHE A 339 26.31 -19.20 -14.32
C PHE A 339 24.92 -19.27 -14.98
N LYS A 340 23.87 -19.19 -14.16
CA LYS A 340 22.48 -19.18 -14.64
C LYS A 340 21.65 -18.09 -13.97
N ILE A 341 20.85 -17.39 -14.77
CA ILE A 341 19.77 -16.53 -14.27
C ILE A 341 18.44 -17.30 -14.32
N ILE A 342 17.72 -17.30 -13.20
CA ILE A 342 16.36 -17.84 -13.08
C ILE A 342 15.45 -16.70 -12.66
N THR A 343 14.45 -16.40 -13.47
CA THR A 343 13.47 -15.37 -13.14
C THR A 343 12.17 -16.02 -12.66
N ILE A 344 11.56 -15.48 -11.60
CA ILE A 344 10.33 -15.99 -11.00
C ILE A 344 9.26 -14.91 -11.16
N ASN A 345 8.26 -15.20 -11.98
CA ASN A 345 7.08 -14.36 -12.10
C ASN A 345 6.06 -14.71 -11.01
N VAL A 346 5.49 -13.68 -10.37
CA VAL A 346 4.65 -13.87 -9.18
C VAL A 346 3.17 -13.61 -9.44
N ALA A 347 2.35 -14.64 -9.24
CA ALA A 347 0.89 -14.57 -9.15
C ALA A 347 0.21 -13.83 -10.32
N GLU A 348 0.70 -14.04 -11.53
CA GLU A 348 0.09 -13.53 -12.77
C GLU A 348 -0.27 -14.68 -13.71
N PRO A 349 -1.41 -14.57 -14.43
CA PRO A 349 -1.83 -15.63 -15.33
C PRO A 349 -0.87 -15.74 -16.51
N LYS A 350 -0.51 -16.98 -16.88
CA LYS A 350 0.44 -17.29 -17.96
C LYS A 350 0.19 -16.51 -19.25
N ASN A 351 -1.06 -16.41 -19.71
CA ASN A 351 -1.42 -15.70 -20.94
C ASN A 351 -1.03 -14.21 -20.95
N LYS A 352 -0.99 -13.58 -19.78
CA LYS A 352 -0.53 -12.20 -19.61
C LYS A 352 0.99 -12.12 -19.69
N ILE A 353 1.67 -13.12 -19.13
CA ILE A 353 3.13 -13.23 -19.16
C ILE A 353 3.62 -13.49 -20.58
N ASP A 354 3.01 -14.43 -21.31
CA ASP A 354 3.36 -14.72 -22.71
C ASP A 354 3.30 -13.46 -23.61
N LYS A 355 2.30 -12.60 -23.39
CA LYS A 355 2.18 -11.32 -24.11
C LYS A 355 3.23 -10.30 -23.67
N PHE A 356 3.54 -10.27 -22.38
CA PHE A 356 4.51 -9.34 -21.82
C PHE A 356 5.94 -9.66 -22.28
N ILE A 357 6.36 -10.92 -22.21
CA ILE A 357 7.74 -11.33 -22.54
C ILE A 357 8.08 -11.07 -24.01
N LYS A 358 7.12 -11.28 -24.92
CA LYS A 358 7.26 -10.93 -26.35
C LYS A 358 7.48 -9.43 -26.55
N LYS A 359 6.82 -8.60 -25.74
CA LYS A 359 6.92 -7.14 -25.83
C LYS A 359 8.26 -6.62 -25.32
N VAL A 360 8.82 -7.22 -24.26
CA VAL A 360 10.04 -6.73 -23.61
C VAL A 360 11.30 -7.50 -23.99
N GLY A 361 11.19 -8.53 -24.83
CA GLY A 361 12.32 -9.35 -25.26
C GLY A 361 12.96 -10.16 -24.13
N LEU A 362 12.20 -10.56 -23.10
CA LEU A 362 12.74 -11.38 -22.01
C LEU A 362 12.91 -12.84 -22.48
N THR A 363 14.17 -13.26 -22.62
CA THR A 363 14.57 -14.59 -23.11
C THR A 363 15.11 -15.52 -22.02
N LEU A 364 15.21 -15.03 -20.78
CA LEU A 364 15.71 -15.79 -19.64
C LEU A 364 14.69 -16.85 -19.19
N PRO A 365 15.11 -17.92 -18.49
CA PRO A 365 14.20 -18.87 -17.86
C PRO A 365 13.19 -18.18 -16.94
N ILE A 366 11.91 -18.54 -17.08
CA ILE A 366 10.81 -18.00 -16.27
C ILE A 366 10.10 -19.15 -15.57
N LEU A 367 10.11 -19.10 -14.24
CA LEU A 367 9.31 -19.92 -13.36
C LEU A 367 8.07 -19.16 -12.89
N LEU A 368 6.99 -19.89 -12.64
CA LEU A 368 5.68 -19.37 -12.26
C LEU A 368 5.40 -19.67 -10.80
N ASP A 369 5.38 -18.64 -9.96
CA ASP A 369 4.90 -18.69 -8.58
C ASP A 369 3.42 -18.31 -8.53
N ASP A 370 2.57 -19.21 -9.05
CA ASP A 370 1.14 -18.96 -9.29
C ASP A 370 0.37 -18.54 -8.03
N ASN A 371 0.72 -19.12 -6.88
CA ASN A 371 0.05 -18.88 -5.59
C ASN A 371 0.83 -17.92 -4.66
N GLY A 372 2.03 -17.49 -5.06
CA GLY A 372 2.87 -16.61 -4.23
C GLY A 372 3.55 -17.32 -3.06
N GLN A 373 3.67 -18.65 -3.09
CA GLN A 373 4.29 -19.42 -2.01
C GLN A 373 5.79 -19.20 -1.99
N ALA A 374 6.46 -19.21 -3.15
CA ALA A 374 7.89 -18.93 -3.21
C ALA A 374 8.21 -17.53 -2.69
N VAL A 375 7.37 -16.53 -3.00
CA VAL A 375 7.50 -15.17 -2.43
C VAL A 375 7.47 -15.15 -0.90
N LYS A 376 6.64 -15.99 -0.28
CA LYS A 376 6.58 -16.08 1.19
C LYS A 376 7.81 -16.78 1.75
N ASP A 377 8.16 -17.94 1.18
CA ASP A 377 9.27 -18.76 1.65
C ASP A 377 10.60 -18.01 1.55
N TRP A 378 10.77 -17.22 0.50
CA TRP A 378 11.96 -16.41 0.23
C TRP A 378 11.98 -15.04 0.94
N GLY A 379 10.96 -14.73 1.74
CA GLY A 379 10.88 -13.44 2.45
C GLY A 379 10.83 -12.22 1.51
N VAL A 380 10.18 -12.37 0.36
CA VAL A 380 10.13 -11.32 -0.67
C VAL A 380 9.01 -10.33 -0.36
N TYR A 381 9.41 -9.09 -0.04
CA TYR A 381 8.49 -8.04 0.42
C TYR A 381 8.32 -6.86 -0.55
N ALA A 382 9.15 -6.82 -1.59
CA ALA A 382 9.07 -5.88 -2.69
C ALA A 382 9.67 -6.51 -3.95
N TYR A 383 9.32 -5.96 -5.10
CA TYR A 383 9.87 -6.37 -6.39
C TYR A 383 10.66 -5.21 -7.03
N PRO A 384 11.76 -5.50 -7.73
CA PRO A 384 12.39 -6.83 -7.79
C PRO A 384 13.13 -7.17 -6.48
N SER A 385 13.31 -8.47 -6.24
CA SER A 385 14.18 -8.99 -5.17
C SER A 385 15.08 -10.07 -5.76
N ASN A 386 16.36 -9.98 -5.47
CA ASN A 386 17.40 -10.74 -6.14
C ASN A 386 18.27 -11.48 -5.13
N PHE A 387 18.64 -12.71 -5.46
CA PHE A 387 19.47 -13.58 -4.62
C PHE A 387 20.55 -14.22 -5.49
N LEU A 388 21.81 -14.08 -5.09
CA LEU A 388 22.95 -14.70 -5.76
C LEU A 388 23.43 -15.88 -4.91
N ILE A 389 23.40 -17.06 -5.53
CA ILE A 389 23.66 -18.35 -4.93
C ILE A 389 24.96 -18.90 -5.51
N ASP A 390 25.84 -19.42 -4.66
CA ASP A 390 27.08 -20.07 -5.10
C ASP A 390 26.87 -21.51 -5.57
N LYS A 391 27.95 -22.13 -6.05
CA LYS A 391 27.97 -23.52 -6.56
C LYS A 391 27.53 -24.57 -5.52
N ASN A 392 27.61 -24.25 -4.22
CA ASN A 392 27.20 -25.13 -3.14
C ASN A 392 25.70 -24.97 -2.78
N GLY A 393 24.97 -24.10 -3.48
CA GLY A 393 23.58 -23.79 -3.17
C GLY A 393 23.40 -22.85 -1.99
N THR A 394 24.44 -22.11 -1.59
CA THR A 394 24.41 -21.15 -0.48
C THR A 394 24.14 -19.74 -1.01
N ILE A 395 23.22 -19.01 -0.38
CA ILE A 395 22.92 -17.62 -0.75
C ILE A 395 24.04 -16.73 -0.19
N ARG A 396 24.84 -16.14 -1.09
CA ARG A 396 25.97 -15.27 -0.74
C ARG A 396 25.58 -13.80 -0.71
N TYR A 397 24.79 -13.38 -1.69
CA TYR A 397 24.39 -11.98 -1.82
C TYR A 397 22.91 -11.83 -2.11
N GLY A 398 22.37 -10.65 -1.81
CA GLY A 398 21.05 -10.26 -2.25
C GLY A 398 20.93 -8.76 -2.47
N TYR A 399 19.99 -8.38 -3.34
CA TYR A 399 19.64 -6.98 -3.54
C TYR A 399 18.15 -6.78 -3.82
N ARG A 400 17.55 -5.76 -3.20
CA ARG A 400 16.15 -5.41 -3.37
C ARG A 400 16.02 -4.10 -4.14
N GLY A 401 15.61 -4.20 -5.38
CA GLY A 401 15.57 -3.08 -6.32
C GLY A 401 16.17 -3.49 -7.66
N ALA A 402 16.02 -2.61 -8.63
CA ALA A 402 16.64 -2.78 -9.95
C ALA A 402 18.12 -2.40 -9.89
N LEU A 403 18.96 -3.13 -10.63
CA LEU A 403 20.38 -2.83 -10.88
C LEU A 403 20.63 -2.73 -12.39
N GLU A 404 21.77 -2.13 -12.73
CA GLU A 404 22.41 -2.37 -14.02
C GLU A 404 23.29 -3.63 -13.87
N TRP A 405 22.74 -4.78 -14.24
CA TRP A 405 23.31 -6.09 -13.91
C TRP A 405 24.63 -6.41 -14.60
N ASP A 406 24.91 -5.78 -15.74
CA ASP A 406 26.13 -5.94 -16.52
C ASP A 406 27.20 -4.87 -16.21
N GLU A 407 27.00 -4.07 -15.16
CA GLU A 407 28.01 -3.19 -14.60
C GLU A 407 29.17 -3.99 -13.99
N GLN A 408 30.40 -3.48 -14.14
CA GLN A 408 31.62 -4.21 -13.79
C GLN A 408 31.65 -4.68 -12.33
N GLY A 409 31.23 -3.84 -11.37
CA GLY A 409 31.22 -4.23 -9.96
C GLY A 409 30.29 -5.41 -9.64
N VAL A 410 29.18 -5.57 -10.38
CA VAL A 410 28.29 -6.74 -10.23
C VAL A 410 28.91 -7.97 -10.89
N VAL A 411 29.52 -7.78 -12.06
CA VAL A 411 30.23 -8.84 -12.80
C VAL A 411 31.39 -9.41 -11.97
N ASP A 412 32.19 -8.56 -11.33
CA ASP A 412 33.31 -8.97 -10.48
C ASP A 412 32.84 -9.82 -9.29
N ILE A 413 31.73 -9.44 -8.66
CA ILE A 413 31.12 -10.23 -7.57
C ILE A 413 30.69 -11.61 -8.08
N ILE A 414 30.03 -11.70 -9.23
CA ILE A 414 29.61 -12.98 -9.81
C ILE A 414 30.84 -13.83 -10.16
N GLN A 415 31.86 -13.22 -10.77
CA GLN A 415 33.08 -13.91 -11.16
C GLN A 415 33.85 -14.46 -9.97
N SER A 416 33.79 -13.81 -8.80
CA SER A 416 34.37 -14.33 -7.55
C SER A 416 33.70 -15.61 -7.01
N LEU A 417 32.53 -15.99 -7.54
CA LEU A 417 31.78 -17.18 -7.15
C LEU A 417 31.86 -18.33 -8.18
N LEU A 418 32.35 -18.03 -9.40
CA LEU A 418 32.63 -19.04 -10.43
C LEU A 418 33.93 -19.74 -10.09
#